data_AF-A0A4U5ZQX9-F1
#
_entry.id   AF-A0A4U5ZQX9-F1
#
_cell.length_a   1.000
_cell.length_b   1.000
_cell.length_c   1.000
_cell.angle_alpha   90.00
_cell.angle_beta   90.00
_cell.angle_gamma   90.00
#
_symmetry.space_group_name_H-M   'P 1'
#
loop_
_entity.id
_entity.type
_entity.pdbx_description
1 polymer ?
#
loop_
_entity_poly.entity_id
_entity_poly.type
_entity_poly.pdbx_seq_one_letter_code
_entity_poly.pdbx_strand_id
1 'polypeptide(L)'
;MDFLSLILAAIGWQKNHANKVSDRRIEAYRMNAEVAAEAAQCANMLALATPSILRRAALLFPDQPLVYQSCHDTLTTMRAQAEQLHAMAESYKPMIERGSTWADWDKAVRQLHEWRSTASMLRPHTETIIKRYEDLLTAAENTEPLPSPSPPVRQPRDRGWDAPPL
;
A
#
# COMPACT_ATOMS: atom_id res chain seq x y z
N MET A 1 -18.85 16.34 57.03
CA MET A 1 -18.24 16.53 55.69
C MET A 1 -18.96 17.70 55.04
N ASP A 2 -18.21 18.70 54.59
CA ASP A 2 -18.74 19.96 54.09
C ASP A 2 -19.29 19.82 52.67
N PHE A 3 -20.45 20.42 52.38
CA PHE A 3 -21.14 20.32 51.08
C PHE A 3 -20.27 20.83 49.92
N LEU A 4 -19.44 21.83 50.19
CA LEU A 4 -18.45 22.37 49.26
C LEU A 4 -17.35 21.34 48.91
N SER A 5 -16.94 20.52 49.87
CA SER A 5 -15.96 19.44 49.65
C SER A 5 -16.49 18.36 48.70
N LEU A 6 -17.80 18.06 48.78
CA LEU A 6 -18.45 17.08 47.91
C LEU A 6 -18.53 17.57 46.45
N ILE A 7 -18.85 18.85 46.24
CA ILE A 7 -18.90 19.48 44.92
C ILE A 7 -17.49 19.55 44.31
N LEU A 8 -16.48 19.97 45.07
CA LEU A 8 -15.09 20.01 44.60
C LEU A 8 -14.58 18.61 44.22
N ALA A 9 -14.93 17.57 44.99
CA ALA A 9 -14.61 16.18 44.67
C ALA A 9 -15.32 15.71 43.39
N ALA A 10 -16.59 16.06 43.19
CA ALA A 10 -17.35 15.73 41.98
C ALA A 10 -16.78 16.43 40.73
N ILE A 11 -16.39 17.71 40.82
CA ILE A 11 -15.73 18.45 39.74
C ILE A 11 -14.37 17.81 39.40
N GLY A 12 -13.58 17.44 40.41
CA GLY A 12 -12.30 16.75 40.23
C GLY A 12 -12.47 15.38 39.55
N TRP A 13 -13.48 14.61 39.95
CA TRP A 13 -13.81 13.32 39.32
C TRP A 13 -14.22 13.49 37.87
N GLN A 14 -15.08 14.46 37.57
CA GLN A 14 -15.60 14.70 36.23
C GLN A 14 -14.50 15.21 35.29
N LYS A 15 -13.59 16.07 35.76
CA LYS A 15 -12.40 16.50 35.01
C LYS A 15 -11.48 15.31 34.67
N ASN A 16 -11.23 14.42 35.63
CA ASN A 16 -10.42 13.23 35.40
C ASN A 16 -11.09 12.25 34.42
N HIS A 17 -12.42 12.15 34.45
CA HIS A 17 -13.17 11.32 33.51
C HIS A 17 -13.13 11.90 32.09
N ALA A 18 -13.31 13.22 31.95
CA ALA A 18 -13.22 13.92 30.67
C ALA A 18 -11.83 13.81 30.03
N ASN A 19 -10.75 13.93 30.82
CA ASN A 19 -9.39 13.76 30.32
C ASN A 19 -9.16 12.33 29.79
N LYS A 20 -9.53 11.30 30.56
CA LYS A 20 -9.39 9.89 30.13
C LYS A 20 -10.22 9.57 28.87
N VAL A 21 -11.39 10.18 28.74
CA VAL A 21 -12.26 10.10 27.56
C VAL A 21 -11.59 10.72 26.33
N SER A 22 -11.02 11.92 26.50
CA SER A 22 -10.28 12.61 25.44
C SER A 22 -9.09 11.77 24.96
N ASP A 23 -8.31 11.20 25.88
CA ASP A 23 -7.14 10.39 25.57
C ASP A 23 -7.48 9.17 24.71
N ARG A 24 -8.54 8.44 25.07
CA ARG A 24 -8.97 7.25 24.32
C ARG A 24 -9.49 7.57 22.93
N ARG A 25 -10.24 8.67 22.78
CA ARG A 25 -10.72 9.10 21.46
C ARG A 25 -9.56 9.49 20.55
N ILE A 26 -8.58 10.22 21.07
CA ILE A 26 -7.36 10.60 20.32
C ILE A 26 -6.58 9.34 19.94
N GLU A 27 -6.43 8.39 20.87
CA GLU A 27 -5.76 7.12 20.62
C GLU A 27 -6.42 6.31 19.51
N ALA A 28 -7.76 6.23 19.50
CA ALA A 28 -8.51 5.58 18.42
C ALA A 28 -8.23 6.24 17.06
N TYR A 29 -8.28 7.57 16.97
CA TYR A 29 -7.95 8.26 15.71
C TYR A 29 -6.51 8.03 15.27
N ARG A 30 -5.55 8.07 16.21
CA ARG A 30 -4.14 7.81 15.92
C ARG A 30 -3.95 6.41 15.33
N MET A 31 -4.51 5.37 15.98
CA MET A 31 -4.39 4.00 15.49
C MET A 31 -5.07 3.82 14.14
N ASN A 32 -6.24 4.43 13.94
CA ASN A 32 -6.93 4.36 12.65
C ASN A 32 -6.10 5.01 11.53
N ALA A 33 -5.47 6.16 11.81
CA ALA A 33 -4.59 6.84 10.87
C ALA A 33 -3.35 6.00 10.54
N GLU A 34 -2.76 5.30 11.53
CA GLU A 34 -1.63 4.39 11.30
C GLU A 34 -2.00 3.23 10.36
N VAL A 35 -3.13 2.56 10.62
CA VAL A 35 -3.63 1.48 9.74
C VAL A 35 -3.90 2.00 8.33
N ALA A 36 -4.60 3.13 8.21
CA ALA A 36 -4.91 3.74 6.92
C ALA A 36 -3.65 4.12 6.13
N ALA A 37 -2.64 4.68 6.82
CA ALA A 37 -1.38 5.08 6.24
C ALA A 37 -0.55 3.88 5.76
N GLU A 38 -0.43 2.82 6.56
CA GLU A 38 0.29 1.61 6.17
C GLU A 38 -0.36 0.93 4.95
N ALA A 39 -1.70 0.82 4.95
CA ALA A 39 -2.45 0.25 3.83
C ALA A 39 -2.26 1.07 2.55
N ALA A 40 -2.37 2.41 2.63
CA ALA A 40 -2.16 3.31 1.50
C ALA A 40 -0.73 3.25 0.96
N GLN A 41 0.27 3.17 1.84
CA GLN A 41 1.68 3.00 1.45
C GLN A 41 1.87 1.70 0.66
N CYS A 42 1.29 0.58 1.11
CA CYS A 42 1.39 -0.70 0.41
C CYS A 42 0.73 -0.65 -0.98
N ALA A 43 -0.46 -0.05 -1.08
CA ALA A 43 -1.14 0.13 -2.36
C ALA A 43 -0.30 0.96 -3.34
N ASN A 44 0.32 2.05 -2.86
CA ASN A 44 1.21 2.90 -3.65
C ASN A 44 2.48 2.17 -4.10
N MET A 45 3.10 1.39 -3.22
CA MET A 45 4.28 0.58 -3.57
C MET A 45 3.99 -0.40 -4.70
N LEU A 46 2.85 -1.09 -4.62
CA LEU A 46 2.40 -2.01 -5.67
C LEU A 46 2.10 -1.25 -6.97
N ALA A 47 1.38 -0.14 -6.90
CA ALA A 47 1.06 0.67 -8.07
C ALA A 47 2.33 1.16 -8.81
N LEU A 48 3.40 1.46 -8.09
CA LEU A 48 4.68 1.89 -8.68
C LEU A 48 5.50 0.72 -9.23
N ALA A 49 5.54 -0.43 -8.55
CA ALA A 49 6.36 -1.57 -8.95
C ALA A 49 5.73 -2.40 -10.09
N THR A 50 4.41 -2.57 -10.08
CA THR A 50 3.70 -3.48 -10.99
C THR A 50 3.98 -3.22 -12.47
N PRO A 51 3.93 -1.99 -13.01
CA PRO A 51 4.14 -1.76 -14.43
C PRO A 51 5.53 -2.21 -14.92
N SER A 52 6.57 -2.01 -14.10
CA SER A 52 7.94 -2.43 -14.43
C SER A 52 8.06 -3.95 -14.46
N ILE A 53 7.55 -4.62 -13.42
CA ILE A 53 7.57 -6.08 -13.29
C ILE A 53 6.84 -6.75 -14.46
N LEU A 54 5.63 -6.28 -14.78
CA LEU A 54 4.81 -6.86 -15.85
C LEU A 54 5.44 -6.66 -17.22
N ARG A 55 6.01 -5.48 -17.48
CA ARG A 55 6.72 -5.20 -18.73
C ARG A 55 7.92 -6.12 -18.91
N ARG A 56 8.74 -6.29 -17.87
CA ARG A 56 9.92 -7.19 -17.92
C ARG A 56 9.53 -8.65 -18.08
N ALA A 57 8.50 -9.10 -17.36
CA ALA A 57 7.97 -10.45 -17.50
C ALA A 57 7.49 -10.74 -18.93
N ALA A 58 6.80 -9.79 -19.58
CA ALA A 58 6.36 -9.94 -20.97
C ALA A 58 7.53 -9.98 -21.98
N LEU A 59 8.63 -9.28 -21.70
CA LEU A 59 9.80 -9.24 -22.57
C LEU A 59 10.68 -10.49 -22.44
N LEU A 60 10.86 -10.99 -21.22
CA LEU A 60 11.72 -12.15 -20.93
C LEU A 60 11.01 -13.49 -21.19
N PHE A 61 9.68 -13.52 -21.07
CA PHE A 61 8.91 -14.76 -21.22
C PHE A 61 7.77 -14.61 -22.24
N PRO A 62 8.05 -14.22 -23.51
CA PRO A 62 7.02 -13.95 -24.51
C PRO A 62 6.18 -15.19 -24.85
N ASP A 63 6.77 -16.38 -24.79
CA ASP A 63 6.09 -17.65 -25.09
C ASP A 63 5.34 -18.24 -23.88
N GLN A 64 5.37 -17.58 -22.73
CA GLN A 64 4.75 -18.05 -21.48
C GLN A 64 3.73 -17.03 -20.93
N PRO A 65 2.59 -16.83 -21.60
CA PRO A 65 1.59 -15.83 -21.20
C PRO A 65 1.03 -16.07 -19.78
N LEU A 66 1.07 -17.31 -19.29
CA LEU A 66 0.66 -17.68 -17.93
C LEU A 66 1.53 -17.01 -16.85
N VAL A 67 2.82 -16.75 -17.13
CA VAL A 67 3.72 -16.07 -16.19
C VAL A 67 3.28 -14.62 -15.99
N TYR A 68 3.02 -13.91 -17.10
CA TYR A 68 2.49 -12.56 -17.06
C TYR A 68 1.17 -12.50 -16.30
N GLN A 69 0.23 -13.39 -16.63
CA GLN A 69 -1.09 -13.43 -15.99
C GLN A 69 -0.98 -13.69 -14.49
N SER A 70 -0.16 -14.67 -14.08
CA SER A 70 0.05 -14.97 -12.65
C SER A 70 0.66 -13.80 -11.88
N CYS A 71 1.63 -13.10 -12.46
CA CYS A 71 2.21 -11.89 -11.86
C CYS A 71 1.17 -10.77 -11.76
N HIS A 72 0.37 -10.58 -12.82
CA HIS A 72 -0.68 -9.58 -12.85
C HIS A 72 -1.73 -9.84 -11.78
N ASP A 73 -2.27 -11.05 -11.72
CA ASP A 73 -3.32 -11.45 -10.78
C ASP A 73 -2.83 -11.33 -9.33
N THR A 74 -1.59 -11.76 -9.05
CA THR A 74 -1.00 -11.66 -7.71
C THR A 74 -0.85 -10.20 -7.27
N LEU A 75 -0.20 -9.37 -8.09
CA LEU A 75 0.07 -7.97 -7.73
C LEU A 75 -1.21 -7.12 -7.66
N THR A 76 -2.18 -7.37 -8.56
CA THR A 76 -3.48 -6.69 -8.52
C THR A 76 -4.30 -7.11 -7.31
N THR A 77 -4.30 -8.39 -6.95
CA THR A 77 -4.99 -8.90 -5.75
C THR A 77 -4.39 -8.26 -4.49
N MET A 78 -3.06 -8.22 -4.37
CA MET A 78 -2.40 -7.56 -3.23
C MET A 78 -2.76 -6.08 -3.15
N ARG A 79 -2.83 -5.39 -4.30
CA ARG A 79 -3.21 -3.97 -4.33
C ARG A 79 -4.66 -3.79 -3.88
N ALA A 80 -5.57 -4.61 -4.39
CA ALA A 80 -6.98 -4.58 -4.01
C ALA A 80 -7.18 -4.86 -2.52
N GLN A 81 -6.42 -5.80 -1.94
CA GLN A 81 -6.43 -6.07 -0.50
C GLN A 81 -5.94 -4.87 0.33
N ALA A 82 -4.88 -4.19 -0.12
CA ALA A 82 -4.38 -2.98 0.53
C ALA A 82 -5.39 -1.83 0.44
N GLU A 83 -6.02 -1.63 -0.72
CA GLU A 83 -7.08 -0.63 -0.92
C GLU A 83 -8.32 -0.94 -0.06
N GLN A 84 -8.70 -2.22 0.05
CA GLN A 84 -9.79 -2.65 0.91
C GLN A 84 -9.49 -2.36 2.38
N LEU A 85 -8.28 -2.68 2.86
CA LEU A 85 -7.87 -2.38 4.23
C LEU A 85 -7.89 -0.88 4.53
N HIS A 86 -7.43 -0.06 3.58
CA HIS A 86 -7.51 1.39 3.68
C HIS A 86 -8.96 1.88 3.77
N ALA A 87 -9.84 1.39 2.89
CA ALA A 87 -11.27 1.74 2.91
C ALA A 87 -11.95 1.30 4.22
N MET A 88 -11.56 0.14 4.77
CA MET A 88 -12.04 -0.32 6.07
C MET A 88 -11.61 0.64 7.19
N ALA A 89 -10.35 1.07 7.22
CA ALA A 89 -9.87 2.07 8.19
C ALA A 89 -10.64 3.41 8.06
N GLU A 90 -10.88 3.87 6.83
CA GLU A 90 -11.69 5.07 6.60
C GLU A 90 -13.13 4.92 7.12
N SER A 91 -13.72 3.72 6.98
CA SER A 91 -15.08 3.43 7.46
C SER A 91 -15.22 3.47 8.99
N TYR A 92 -14.12 3.38 9.74
CA TYR A 92 -14.12 3.49 11.21
C TYR A 92 -14.17 4.94 11.71
N LYS A 93 -13.86 5.95 10.88
CA LYS A 93 -13.89 7.36 11.31
C LYS A 93 -15.27 7.79 11.85
N PRO A 94 -16.40 7.52 11.15
CA PRO A 94 -17.72 7.85 11.67
C PRO A 94 -18.06 7.12 12.99
N MET A 95 -17.53 5.91 13.19
CA MET A 95 -17.73 5.16 14.45
C MET A 95 -17.03 5.86 15.61
N ILE A 96 -15.80 6.32 15.43
CA ILE A 96 -15.04 7.06 16.44
C ILE A 96 -15.67 8.45 16.69
N GLU A 97 -16.18 9.09 15.64
CA GLU A 97 -16.87 10.38 15.71
C GLU A 97 -18.17 10.32 16.50
N ARG A 98 -18.99 9.29 16.29
CA ARG A 98 -20.29 9.10 16.96
C ARG A 98 -20.17 8.50 18.36
N GLY A 99 -19.02 7.89 18.69
CA GLY A 99 -18.76 7.41 20.05
C GLY A 99 -18.94 8.54 21.06
N SER A 100 -19.68 8.28 22.12
CA SER A 100 -20.01 9.30 23.14
C SER A 100 -19.56 8.90 24.54
N THR A 101 -19.22 7.63 24.73
CA THR A 101 -18.81 7.09 26.02
C THR A 101 -17.40 6.50 25.97
N TRP A 102 -16.74 6.46 27.14
CA TRP A 102 -15.43 5.82 27.29
C TRP A 102 -15.43 4.37 26.78
N ALA A 103 -16.52 3.63 27.01
CA ALA A 103 -16.64 2.24 26.57
C ALA A 103 -16.66 2.10 25.03
N ASP A 104 -17.26 3.06 24.33
CA ASP A 104 -17.29 3.07 22.85
C ASP A 104 -15.88 3.22 22.28
N TRP A 105 -15.10 4.16 22.84
CA TRP A 105 -13.72 4.40 22.40
C TRP A 105 -12.77 3.29 22.84
N ASP A 106 -12.91 2.72 24.05
CA ASP A 106 -12.09 1.56 24.47
C ASP A 106 -12.34 0.34 23.57
N LYS A 107 -13.60 0.10 23.17
CA LYS A 107 -13.95 -0.92 22.17
C LYS A 107 -13.30 -0.63 20.82
N ALA A 108 -13.38 0.61 20.35
CA ALA A 108 -12.76 1.03 19.09
C ALA A 108 -11.24 0.83 19.12
N VAL A 109 -10.57 1.22 20.21
CA VAL A 109 -9.12 1.03 20.40
C VAL A 109 -8.73 -0.44 20.35
N ARG A 110 -9.48 -1.33 21.04
CA ARG A 110 -9.20 -2.78 20.99
C ARG A 110 -9.32 -3.36 19.59
N GLN A 111 -10.37 -3.00 18.86
CA GLN A 111 -10.55 -3.44 17.47
C GLN A 111 -9.40 -2.91 16.60
N LEU A 112 -9.05 -1.63 16.72
CA LEU A 112 -7.97 -1.03 15.94
C LEU A 112 -6.59 -1.64 16.26
N HIS A 113 -6.37 -2.12 17.47
CA HIS A 113 -5.16 -2.88 17.82
C HIS A 113 -5.02 -4.17 17.01
N GLU A 114 -6.11 -4.93 16.86
CA GLU A 114 -6.13 -6.15 16.04
C GLU A 114 -5.83 -5.81 14.57
N TRP A 115 -6.47 -4.78 14.04
CA TRP A 115 -6.22 -4.30 12.68
C TRP A 115 -4.79 -3.81 12.47
N ARG A 116 -4.22 -3.10 13.44
CA ARG A 116 -2.84 -2.62 13.39
C ARG A 116 -1.84 -3.76 13.34
N SER A 117 -2.07 -4.84 14.09
CA SER A 117 -1.21 -6.03 14.00
C SER A 117 -1.21 -6.62 12.58
N THR A 118 -2.38 -6.66 11.94
CA THR A 118 -2.53 -7.14 10.55
C THR A 118 -1.85 -6.18 9.56
N ALA A 119 -2.10 -4.87 9.69
CA ALA A 119 -1.54 -3.84 8.83
C ALA A 119 0.00 -3.79 8.87
N SER A 120 0.58 -3.96 10.07
CA SER A 120 2.04 -3.91 10.26
C SER A 120 2.79 -5.00 9.51
N MET A 121 2.12 -6.12 9.20
CA MET A 121 2.67 -7.22 8.42
C MET A 121 2.53 -7.01 6.90
N LEU A 122 1.63 -6.12 6.47
CA LEU A 122 1.33 -5.93 5.04
C LEU A 122 2.52 -5.32 4.30
N ARG A 123 3.18 -4.33 4.90
CA ARG A 123 4.33 -3.66 4.30
C ARG A 123 5.54 -4.58 4.08
N PRO A 124 6.09 -5.27 5.11
CA PRO A 124 7.23 -6.16 4.91
C PRO A 124 6.89 -7.33 3.96
N HIS A 125 5.63 -7.79 3.96
CA HIS A 125 5.18 -8.80 3.00
C HIS A 125 5.21 -8.26 1.55
N THR A 126 4.66 -7.07 1.33
CA THR A 126 4.67 -6.39 0.03
C THR A 126 6.08 -6.15 -0.49
N GLU A 127 6.97 -5.62 0.36
CA GLU A 127 8.40 -5.43 0.05
C GLU A 127 9.07 -6.75 -0.35
N THR A 128 8.79 -7.83 0.38
CA THR A 128 9.36 -9.16 0.12
C THR A 128 8.91 -9.70 -1.24
N ILE A 129 7.63 -9.57 -1.58
CA ILE A 129 7.09 -10.07 -2.85
C ILE A 129 7.64 -9.27 -4.03
N ILE A 130 7.62 -7.93 -3.94
CA ILE A 130 8.21 -7.07 -4.98
C ILE A 130 9.68 -7.43 -5.20
N LYS A 131 10.45 -7.54 -4.10
CA LYS A 131 11.87 -7.90 -4.19
C LYS A 131 12.08 -9.27 -4.85
N ARG A 132 11.27 -10.27 -4.51
CA ARG A 132 11.35 -11.60 -5.15
C ARG A 132 11.11 -11.55 -6.65
N TYR A 133 10.12 -10.79 -7.11
CA TYR A 133 9.90 -10.60 -8.54
C TYR A 133 11.08 -9.91 -9.21
N GLU A 134 11.57 -8.82 -8.61
CA GLU A 134 12.72 -8.08 -9.11
C GLU A 134 13.99 -8.94 -9.19
N ASP A 135 14.28 -9.73 -8.15
CA ASP A 135 15.44 -10.63 -8.09
C ASP A 135 15.35 -11.72 -9.19
N LEU A 136 14.16 -12.32 -9.38
CA LEU A 136 13.94 -13.35 -10.40
C LEU A 136 14.07 -12.80 -11.82
N LEU A 137 13.48 -11.63 -12.08
CA LEU A 137 13.58 -10.97 -13.39
C LEU A 137 15.03 -10.56 -13.69
N THR A 138 15.75 -10.05 -12.69
CA THR A 138 17.17 -9.69 -12.84
C THR A 138 18.04 -10.93 -13.09
N ALA A 139 17.75 -12.05 -12.44
CA ALA A 139 18.45 -13.31 -12.72
C ALA A 139 18.18 -13.80 -14.16
N ALA A 140 16.95 -13.71 -14.64
CA ALA A 140 16.59 -14.07 -16.01
C ALA A 140 17.30 -13.19 -17.05
N GLU A 141 17.36 -11.88 -16.83
CA GLU A 141 18.10 -10.92 -17.70
C GLU A 141 19.59 -11.23 -17.81
N ASN A 142 20.20 -11.79 -16.76
CA ASN A 142 21.61 -12.16 -16.77
C ASN A 142 21.86 -13.55 -17.41
N THR A 143 20.81 -14.37 -17.56
CA THR A 143 20.92 -15.74 -18.08
C THR A 143 20.65 -15.81 -19.58
N GLU A 144 19.75 -14.97 -20.09
CA GLU A 144 19.52 -14.82 -21.52
C GLU A 144 20.33 -13.65 -22.09
N PRO A 145 21.22 -13.86 -23.09
CA PRO A 145 21.75 -12.74 -23.85
C PRO A 145 20.57 -12.10 -24.59
N LEU A 146 20.22 -10.87 -24.20
CA LEU A 146 19.30 -10.01 -24.95
C LEU A 146 19.62 -10.15 -26.44
N PRO A 147 18.65 -10.41 -27.33
CA PRO A 147 18.90 -10.50 -28.76
C PRO A 147 19.60 -9.21 -29.17
N SER A 148 20.83 -9.34 -29.65
CA SER A 148 21.65 -8.22 -30.08
C SER A 148 20.82 -7.34 -31.03
N PRO A 149 20.80 -6.01 -30.85
CA PRO A 149 20.07 -5.13 -31.75
C PRO A 149 20.60 -5.39 -33.15
N SER A 150 19.73 -5.93 -34.01
CA SER A 150 20.08 -6.19 -35.40
C SER A 150 20.57 -4.87 -35.98
N PRO A 151 21.77 -4.82 -36.59
CA PRO A 151 22.26 -3.57 -37.16
C PRO A 151 21.18 -3.05 -38.12
N PRO A 152 20.88 -1.74 -38.10
CA PRO A 152 19.87 -1.19 -38.99
C PRO A 152 20.25 -1.56 -40.42
N VAL A 153 19.35 -2.28 -41.09
CA VAL A 153 19.47 -2.61 -42.51
C VAL A 153 19.69 -1.28 -43.22
N ARG A 154 20.92 -1.04 -43.70
CA ARG A 154 21.23 0.14 -44.51
C ARG A 154 20.37 0.06 -45.75
N GLN A 155 19.27 0.80 -45.76
CA GLN A 155 18.49 1.00 -46.98
C GLN A 155 19.45 1.55 -48.04
N PRO A 156 19.51 0.95 -49.24
CA PRO A 156 20.27 1.54 -50.33
C PRO A 156 19.71 2.96 -50.54
N ARG A 157 20.56 3.97 -50.32
CA ARG A 157 20.24 5.36 -50.61
C ARG A 157 19.82 5.41 -52.06
N ASP A 158 18.52 5.61 -52.28
CA ASP A 158 17.94 5.88 -53.57
C ASP A 158 18.73 7.06 -54.17
N ARG A 159 19.55 6.78 -55.18
CA ARG A 159 20.22 7.83 -55.93
C ARG A 159 19.11 8.49 -56.72
N GLY A 160 18.62 9.61 -56.18
CA GLY A 160 17.70 10.48 -56.89
C GLY A 160 18.18 10.72 -58.31
N TRP A 161 17.21 10.84 -59.21
CA TRP A 161 17.30 10.90 -60.67
C TRP A 161 18.25 11.96 -61.28
N ASP A 162 19.04 12.68 -60.48
CA ASP A 162 19.86 13.84 -60.86
C ASP A 162 21.39 13.64 -60.69
N ALA A 163 21.90 12.41 -60.81
CA ALA A 163 23.36 12.21 -60.86
C ALA A 163 23.88 12.33 -62.31
N PRO A 164 24.78 13.29 -62.64
CA PRO A 164 25.32 13.41 -63.99
C PRO A 164 26.25 12.23 -64.34
N PRO A 165 26.29 11.78 -65.61
CA PRO A 165 27.09 10.63 -66.03
C PRO A 165 28.59 10.97 -66.03
N LEU A 166 29.40 9.99 -65.60
CA LEU A 166 30.86 9.95 -65.81
C LEU A 166 31.19 9.43 -67.22
#